data_AF-A0A3D3F7B3-F1
#
_entry.id   AF-A0A3D3F7B3-F1
#
_cell.length_a   1.000
_cell.length_b   1.000
_cell.length_c   1.000
_cell.angle_alpha   90.00
_cell.angle_beta   90.00
_cell.angle_gamma   90.00
#
_symmetry.space_group_name_H-M   'P 1'
#
loop_
_entity.id
_entity.type
_entity.pdbx_description
1 polymer ?
#
loop_
_entity_poly.entity_id
_entity_poly.type
_entity_poly.pdbx_seq_one_letter_code
_entity_poly.pdbx_strand_id
1 'polypeptide(L)'
;TRGRRSEMWFPRFRFAEAVMIAAEASFELGENGKALNYINDIRRRAGIQELKTITFDDIVREYRVEFAFEDHRYWDLKRWRLADKVWNGVQNDPQAQQYALFPYLVNEPGNPNNGKWVFDKFPTHMSPYPRYFQMKNYYNFINQEWIDNNPKLVKNPYQ
;
A
#
# COMPACT_ATOMS: atom_id res chain seq x y z
N THR A 1 16.05 10.49 -11.95
CA THR A 1 15.95 11.48 -10.86
C THR A 1 14.48 11.78 -10.62
N ARG A 2 13.98 11.52 -9.40
CA ARG A 2 12.63 11.91 -8.97
C ARG A 2 12.56 13.45 -8.93
N GLY A 3 11.48 14.06 -9.44
CA GLY A 3 11.25 15.51 -9.35
C GLY A 3 11.84 16.40 -10.46
N ARG A 4 12.40 15.87 -11.55
CA ARG A 4 12.78 16.73 -12.70
C ARG A 4 11.52 17.37 -13.31
N ARG A 5 11.46 18.70 -13.37
CA ARG A 5 10.32 19.53 -13.83
C ARG A 5 9.07 19.46 -12.94
N SER A 6 9.20 19.10 -11.67
CA SER A 6 8.14 19.28 -10.69
C SER A 6 8.49 20.48 -9.80
N GLU A 7 7.53 21.38 -9.61
CA GLU A 7 7.65 22.50 -8.65
C GLU A 7 7.40 22.05 -7.20
N MET A 8 6.88 20.82 -7.03
CA MET A 8 6.53 20.25 -5.74
C MET A 8 7.69 19.45 -5.15
N TRP A 9 8.03 19.75 -3.90
CA TRP A 9 8.98 18.97 -3.13
C TRP A 9 8.41 17.59 -2.82
N PHE A 10 9.21 16.54 -2.99
CA PHE A 10 8.79 15.20 -2.59
C PHE A 10 8.87 15.10 -1.05
N PRO A 11 7.74 14.93 -0.35
CA PRO A 11 7.75 14.84 1.11
C PRO A 11 8.52 13.58 1.53
N ARG A 12 9.45 13.76 2.47
CA ARG A 12 10.16 12.64 3.12
C ARG A 12 9.53 12.29 4.46
N PHE A 13 9.12 13.33 5.18
CA PHE A 13 8.40 13.26 6.43
C PHE A 13 7.37 14.37 6.42
N ARG A 14 6.21 14.10 6.99
CA ARG A 14 5.16 15.11 7.19
C ARG A 14 4.43 14.87 8.48
N PHE A 15 3.83 15.91 9.02
CA PHE A 15 3.24 15.87 10.36
C PHE A 15 2.22 14.73 10.55
N ALA A 16 1.43 14.41 9.51
CA ALA A 16 0.48 13.29 9.60
C ALA A 16 1.16 11.94 9.86
N GLU A 17 2.39 11.74 9.39
CA GLU A 17 3.16 10.52 9.68
C GLU A 17 3.47 10.43 11.18
N ALA A 18 3.88 11.53 11.81
CA ALA A 18 4.11 11.56 13.25
C ALA A 18 2.82 11.26 14.04
N VAL A 19 1.68 11.82 13.60
CA VAL A 19 0.38 11.55 14.20
C VAL A 19 -0.03 10.09 14.03
N MET A 20 0.15 9.52 12.83
CA MET A 20 -0.16 8.11 12.56
C MET A 20 0.76 7.14 13.30
N ILE A 21 2.05 7.46 13.47
CA ILE A 21 2.98 6.69 14.30
C ILE A 21 2.51 6.72 15.76
N ALA A 22 2.08 7.88 16.28
CA ALA A 22 1.53 7.99 17.62
C ALA A 22 0.20 7.21 17.77
N ALA A 23 -0.65 7.21 16.75
CA ALA A 23 -1.88 6.42 16.72
C ALA A 23 -1.59 4.92 16.81
N GLU A 24 -0.68 4.43 15.97
CA GLU A 24 -0.27 3.03 15.96
C GLU A 24 0.40 2.61 17.27
N ALA A 25 1.36 3.40 17.77
CA ALA A 25 2.03 3.10 19.03
C ALA A 25 1.05 3.08 20.22
N SER A 26 0.11 4.02 20.27
CA SER A 26 -0.93 4.05 21.31
C SER A 26 -1.84 2.82 21.24
N PHE A 27 -2.17 2.36 20.03
CA PHE A 27 -2.99 1.15 19.83
C PHE A 27 -2.26 -0.10 20.33
N GLU A 28 -0.98 -0.27 19.99
CA GLU A 28 -0.16 -1.40 20.44
C GLU A 28 0.07 -1.40 21.96
N LEU A 29 0.06 -0.23 22.60
CA LEU A 29 0.12 -0.08 24.06
C LEU A 29 -1.24 -0.33 24.76
N GLY A 30 -2.31 -0.59 23.99
CA GLY A 30 -3.66 -0.77 24.52
C GLY A 30 -4.38 0.54 24.90
N GLU A 31 -3.81 1.70 24.56
CA GLU A 31 -4.36 3.03 24.82
C GLU A 31 -5.36 3.45 23.72
N ASN A 32 -6.38 2.63 23.47
CA ASN A 32 -7.30 2.78 22.34
C ASN A 32 -7.98 4.15 22.24
N GLY A 33 -8.27 4.80 23.39
CA GLY A 33 -8.83 6.15 23.40
C GLY A 33 -7.89 7.21 22.82
N LYS A 34 -6.58 7.12 23.10
CA LYS A 34 -5.58 8.02 22.50
C LYS A 34 -5.36 7.71 21.03
N ALA A 35 -5.26 6.42 20.68
CA ALA A 35 -5.12 5.98 19.30
C ALA A 35 -6.28 6.48 18.42
N LEU A 36 -7.51 6.40 18.94
CA LEU A 36 -8.71 6.88 18.27
C LEU A 36 -8.68 8.40 18.05
N ASN A 37 -8.20 9.18 19.01
CA ASN A 37 -8.07 10.62 18.86
C ASN A 37 -7.08 10.97 17.74
N TYR A 38 -5.90 10.36 17.73
CA TYR A 38 -4.89 10.63 16.71
C TYR A 38 -5.33 10.27 15.30
N ILE A 39 -5.93 9.10 15.09
CA ILE A 39 -6.42 8.71 13.76
C ILE A 39 -7.57 9.62 13.31
N ASN A 40 -8.44 10.04 14.23
CA ASN A 40 -9.54 10.94 13.92
C ASN A 40 -9.07 12.36 13.57
N ASP A 41 -7.92 12.82 14.06
CA ASP A 41 -7.35 14.11 13.62
C ASP A 41 -6.99 14.09 12.13
N ILE A 42 -6.45 12.98 11.63
CA ILE A 42 -6.18 12.78 10.19
C ILE A 42 -7.48 12.75 9.40
N ARG A 43 -8.47 11.97 9.87
CA ARG A 43 -9.76 11.81 9.21
C ARG A 43 -10.55 13.11 9.13
N ARG A 44 -10.55 13.89 10.22
CA ARG A 44 -11.19 15.22 10.29
C ARG A 44 -10.57 16.17 9.29
N ARG A 45 -9.23 16.20 9.18
CA ARG A 45 -8.53 17.01 8.17
C ARG A 45 -8.87 16.55 6.75
N ALA A 46 -9.01 15.25 6.52
CA ALA A 46 -9.43 14.69 5.23
C ALA A 46 -10.92 14.89 4.92
N GLY A 47 -11.72 15.39 5.88
CA GLY A 47 -13.16 15.63 5.69
C GLY A 47 -13.99 14.35 5.65
N ILE A 48 -13.52 13.25 6.23
CA ILE A 48 -14.23 11.96 6.27
C ILE A 48 -14.76 11.66 7.68
N GLN A 49 -15.73 10.75 7.76
CA GLN A 49 -16.38 10.39 9.02
C GLN A 49 -15.38 9.87 10.06
N GLU A 50 -15.44 10.40 11.28
CA GLU A 50 -14.64 9.92 12.41
C GLU A 50 -14.99 8.47 12.79
N LEU A 51 -13.99 7.71 13.22
CA LEU A 51 -14.16 6.38 13.79
C LEU A 51 -14.70 6.48 15.22
N LYS A 52 -15.55 5.52 15.59
CA LYS A 52 -16.03 5.35 16.98
C LYS A 52 -15.20 4.36 17.79
N THR A 53 -14.59 3.41 17.09
CA THR A 53 -13.71 2.39 17.62
C THR A 53 -12.55 2.22 16.65
N ILE A 54 -11.40 1.80 17.15
CA ILE A 54 -10.20 1.58 16.34
C ILE A 54 -9.85 0.10 16.35
N THR A 55 -9.54 -0.42 15.17
CA THR A 55 -8.95 -1.73 14.95
C THR A 55 -7.60 -1.58 14.26
N PHE A 56 -6.79 -2.64 14.26
CA PHE A 56 -5.55 -2.65 13.51
C PHE A 56 -5.77 -2.45 12.00
N ASP A 57 -6.84 -3.02 11.45
CA ASP A 57 -7.20 -2.85 10.04
C ASP A 57 -7.55 -1.39 9.68
N ASP A 58 -8.12 -0.63 10.63
CA ASP A 58 -8.36 0.81 10.46
C ASP A 58 -7.04 1.56 10.30
N ILE A 59 -6.04 1.24 11.12
CA ILE A 59 -4.68 1.82 11.04
C ILE A 59 -4.05 1.46 9.68
N VAL A 60 -4.06 0.18 9.30
CA VAL A 60 -3.49 -0.30 8.03
C VAL A 60 -4.17 0.38 6.83
N ARG A 61 -5.49 0.60 6.90
CA ARG A 61 -6.26 1.29 5.88
C ARG A 61 -5.92 2.77 5.83
N GLU A 62 -5.85 3.46 6.96
CA GLU A 62 -5.58 4.88 7.03
C GLU A 62 -4.18 5.19 6.49
N TYR A 63 -3.15 4.41 6.87
CA TYR A 63 -1.80 4.51 6.27
C TYR A 63 -1.83 4.35 4.74
N ARG A 64 -2.64 3.41 4.22
CA ARG A 64 -2.72 3.15 2.78
C ARG A 64 -3.28 4.34 2.00
N VAL A 65 -4.29 5.01 2.53
CA VAL A 65 -4.94 6.13 1.84
C VAL A 65 -4.21 7.45 2.06
N GLU A 66 -3.71 7.67 3.27
CA GLU A 66 -3.03 8.89 3.67
C GLU A 66 -1.71 9.04 2.91
N PHE A 67 -0.89 7.98 2.85
CA PHE A 67 0.46 8.01 2.27
C PHE A 67 0.54 7.40 0.86
N ALA A 68 -0.55 7.44 0.11
CA ALA A 68 -0.58 6.93 -1.26
C ALA A 68 0.44 7.66 -2.14
N PHE A 69 1.27 6.90 -2.86
CA PHE A 69 2.35 7.40 -3.73
C PHE A 69 3.53 8.09 -3.01
N GLU A 70 3.66 7.92 -1.69
CA GLU A 70 4.75 8.48 -0.87
C GLU A 70 5.75 7.42 -0.38
N ASP A 71 5.92 6.29 -1.10
CA ASP A 71 6.85 5.19 -0.79
C ASP A 71 6.63 4.42 0.55
N HIS A 72 5.51 4.60 1.26
CA HIS A 72 5.28 3.93 2.55
C HIS A 72 4.80 2.48 2.44
N ARG A 73 3.84 2.19 1.55
CA ARG A 73 3.08 0.92 1.54
C ARG A 73 3.93 -0.35 1.55
N TYR A 74 5.08 -0.34 0.88
CA TYR A 74 6.00 -1.47 0.84
C TYR A 74 6.63 -1.74 2.22
N TRP A 75 7.09 -0.70 2.90
CA TRP A 75 7.72 -0.81 4.21
C TRP A 75 6.70 -1.10 5.30
N ASP A 76 5.51 -0.51 5.22
CA ASP A 76 4.41 -0.76 6.15
C ASP A 76 3.96 -2.23 6.15
N LEU A 77 3.71 -2.80 4.97
CA LEU A 77 3.36 -4.21 4.87
C LEU A 77 4.50 -5.14 5.33
N LYS A 78 5.75 -4.70 5.16
CA LYS A 78 6.92 -5.47 5.62
C LYS A 78 7.03 -5.48 7.14
N ARG A 79 6.94 -4.33 7.80
CA ARG A 79 7.07 -4.22 9.27
C ARG A 79 5.90 -4.92 9.98
N TRP A 80 4.70 -4.87 9.43
CA TRP A 80 3.52 -5.56 9.97
C TRP A 80 3.43 -7.06 9.66
N ARG A 81 4.38 -7.62 8.89
CA ARG A 81 4.31 -9.03 8.44
C ARG A 81 2.98 -9.35 7.73
N LEU A 82 2.58 -8.46 6.83
CA LEU A 82 1.38 -8.59 5.99
C LEU A 82 1.69 -8.69 4.49
N ALA A 83 2.91 -8.34 4.05
CA ALA A 83 3.27 -8.33 2.64
C ALA A 83 3.04 -9.67 1.92
N ASP A 84 3.40 -10.80 2.54
CA ASP A 84 3.18 -12.15 1.99
C ASP A 84 1.69 -12.53 1.90
N LYS A 85 0.87 -12.04 2.83
CA LYS A 85 -0.59 -12.24 2.85
C LYS A 85 -1.29 -11.40 1.77
N VAL A 86 -0.85 -10.15 1.58
CA VAL A 86 -1.44 -9.20 0.62
C VAL A 86 -0.99 -9.47 -0.81
N TRP A 87 0.28 -9.86 -1.00
CA TRP A 87 0.87 -10.17 -2.30
C TRP A 87 1.12 -11.67 -2.40
N ASN A 88 0.04 -12.43 -2.42
CA ASN A 88 0.05 -13.89 -2.34
C ASN A 88 0.32 -14.61 -3.67
N GLY A 89 0.42 -13.89 -4.80
CA GLY A 89 0.59 -14.49 -6.12
C GLY A 89 -0.64 -15.23 -6.67
N VAL A 90 -1.81 -15.10 -6.03
CA VAL A 90 -3.06 -15.74 -6.47
C VAL A 90 -3.68 -14.93 -7.60
N GLN A 91 -3.99 -15.61 -8.71
CA GLN A 91 -4.62 -14.96 -9.86
C GLN A 91 -6.00 -14.41 -9.48
N ASN A 92 -6.31 -13.23 -10.00
CA ASN A 92 -7.53 -12.49 -9.76
C ASN A 92 -7.74 -11.93 -8.33
N ASP A 93 -6.83 -12.16 -7.39
CA ASP A 93 -6.92 -11.54 -6.06
C ASP A 93 -6.83 -10.01 -6.17
N PRO A 94 -7.83 -9.24 -5.71
CA PRO A 94 -7.84 -7.79 -5.84
C PRO A 94 -6.75 -7.05 -5.05
N GLN A 95 -6.11 -7.71 -4.09
CA GLN A 95 -5.00 -7.14 -3.31
C GLN A 95 -3.63 -7.38 -3.97
N ALA A 96 -3.48 -8.49 -4.70
CA ALA A 96 -2.24 -8.86 -5.38
C ALA A 96 -2.21 -8.45 -6.87
N GLN A 97 -3.37 -8.45 -7.53
CA GLN A 97 -3.53 -8.17 -8.96
C GLN A 97 -3.90 -6.70 -9.21
N GLN A 98 -3.17 -6.06 -10.13
CA GLN A 98 -3.54 -4.74 -10.63
C GLN A 98 -4.51 -4.87 -11.81
N TYR A 99 -5.53 -4.01 -11.81
CA TYR A 99 -6.53 -3.93 -12.86
C TYR A 99 -6.57 -2.52 -13.45
N ALA A 100 -6.89 -2.45 -14.74
CA ALA A 100 -7.29 -1.23 -15.42
C ALA A 100 -8.76 -1.32 -15.80
N LEU A 101 -9.35 -0.16 -16.05
CA LEU A 101 -10.67 -0.04 -16.67
C LEU A 101 -10.48 0.49 -18.09
N PHE A 102 -11.04 -0.20 -19.08
CA PHE A 102 -11.09 0.28 -20.46
C PHE A 102 -12.46 0.89 -20.72
N PRO A 103 -12.56 2.22 -20.85
CA PRO A 103 -13.83 2.87 -21.19
C PRO A 103 -14.11 2.78 -22.69
N TYR A 104 -15.33 2.38 -23.05
CA TYR A 104 -15.83 2.49 -24.41
C TYR A 104 -17.30 2.88 -24.44
N LEU A 105 -17.71 3.57 -25.50
CA LEU A 105 -19.10 3.94 -25.74
C LEU A 105 -19.78 2.83 -26.53
N VAL A 106 -20.91 2.32 -26.05
CA VAL A 106 -21.72 1.37 -26.81
C VAL A 106 -22.49 2.17 -27.88
N ASN A 107 -22.13 1.98 -29.14
CA ASN A 107 -22.81 2.58 -30.30
C ASN A 107 -23.51 1.49 -31.11
N GLU A 108 -24.66 1.03 -30.60
CA GLU A 108 -25.45 -0.04 -31.20
C GLU A 108 -26.95 0.32 -31.13
N PRO A 109 -27.48 1.04 -32.13
CA PRO A 109 -28.90 1.40 -32.16
C PRO A 109 -29.80 0.17 -32.02
N GLY A 110 -30.72 0.21 -31.05
CA GLY A 110 -31.61 -0.91 -30.72
C GLY A 110 -31.17 -1.74 -29.51
N ASN A 111 -29.91 -1.63 -29.07
CA ASN A 111 -29.46 -2.22 -27.81
C ASN A 111 -29.89 -1.34 -26.61
N PRO A 112 -30.40 -1.90 -25.49
CA PRO A 112 -30.71 -1.15 -24.26
C PRO A 112 -29.54 -0.35 -23.67
N ASN A 113 -28.31 -0.67 -24.07
CA ASN A 113 -27.08 0.01 -23.65
C ASN A 113 -26.54 1.00 -24.67
N ASN A 114 -27.21 1.21 -25.81
CA ASN A 114 -26.82 2.23 -26.78
C ASN A 114 -26.67 3.61 -26.13
N GLY A 115 -25.56 4.29 -26.40
CA GLY A 115 -25.24 5.60 -25.84
C GLY A 115 -24.71 5.57 -24.40
N LYS A 116 -24.54 4.39 -23.78
CA LYS A 116 -23.95 4.27 -22.44
C LYS A 116 -22.44 4.02 -22.51
N TRP A 117 -21.71 4.57 -21.55
CA TRP A 117 -20.32 4.24 -21.30
C TRP A 117 -20.23 2.93 -20.52
N VAL A 118 -19.41 2.01 -21.01
CA VAL A 118 -19.08 0.75 -20.36
C VAL A 118 -17.59 0.76 -20.01
N PHE A 119 -17.26 0.15 -18.87
CA PHE A 119 -15.90 0.05 -18.36
C PHE A 119 -15.54 -1.41 -18.17
N ASP A 120 -14.71 -1.94 -19.07
CA ASP A 120 -14.24 -3.31 -18.94
C ASP A 120 -13.06 -3.38 -17.97
N LYS A 121 -13.17 -4.25 -16.97
CA LYS A 121 -12.11 -4.52 -16.01
C LYS A 121 -11.21 -5.62 -16.54
N PHE A 122 -9.93 -5.33 -16.72
CA PHE A 122 -8.94 -6.31 -17.16
C PHE A 122 -7.61 -6.14 -16.40
N PRO A 123 -6.81 -7.21 -16.23
CA PRO A 123 -5.47 -7.12 -15.66
C PRO A 123 -4.61 -6.13 -16.46
N THR A 124 -3.86 -5.27 -15.79
CA THR A 124 -3.04 -4.28 -16.50
C THR A 124 -1.96 -4.98 -17.33
N HIS A 125 -1.74 -4.53 -18.56
CA HIS A 125 -0.68 -5.10 -19.40
C HIS A 125 0.72 -4.92 -18.78
N MET A 126 0.93 -3.87 -17.99
CA MET A 126 2.20 -3.59 -17.30
C MET A 126 2.44 -4.46 -16.06
N SER A 127 1.39 -5.04 -15.48
CA SER A 127 1.47 -5.99 -14.35
C SER A 127 0.43 -7.09 -14.56
N PRO A 128 0.62 -7.96 -15.57
CA PRO A 128 -0.39 -8.94 -15.96
C PRO A 128 -0.54 -10.06 -14.92
N TYR A 129 0.50 -10.27 -14.11
CA TYR A 129 0.53 -11.28 -13.05
C TYR A 129 0.33 -10.64 -11.67
N PRO A 130 -0.23 -11.40 -10.72
CA PRO A 130 -0.37 -10.95 -9.34
C PRO A 130 1.00 -10.82 -8.70
N ARG A 131 1.14 -9.82 -7.82
CA ARG A 131 2.36 -9.67 -7.02
C ARG A 131 2.52 -10.88 -6.11
N TYR A 132 3.72 -11.42 -6.09
CA TYR A 132 4.07 -12.56 -5.27
C TYR A 132 5.25 -12.22 -4.35
N PHE A 133 4.96 -12.08 -3.06
CA PHE A 133 5.90 -11.77 -2.00
C PHE A 133 6.06 -12.98 -1.09
N GLN A 134 7.29 -13.46 -0.97
CA GLN A 134 7.63 -14.62 -0.17
C GLN A 134 8.31 -14.22 1.14
N MET A 135 8.40 -15.14 2.09
CA MET A 135 9.09 -14.90 3.37
C MET A 135 10.53 -14.38 3.20
N LYS A 136 11.26 -14.83 2.18
CA LYS A 136 12.60 -14.33 1.86
C LYS A 136 12.65 -12.85 1.48
N ASN A 137 11.55 -12.27 0.96
CA ASN A 137 11.49 -10.88 0.52
C ASN A 137 11.37 -9.88 1.68
N TYR A 138 11.13 -10.35 2.91
CA TYR A 138 11.18 -9.48 4.08
C TYR A 138 12.58 -8.92 4.33
N TYR A 139 13.62 -9.64 3.93
CA TYR A 139 15.01 -9.20 4.06
C TYR A 139 15.60 -8.87 2.68
N ASN A 140 16.45 -7.85 2.61
CA ASN A 140 17.16 -7.54 1.37
C ASN A 140 18.22 -8.61 1.10
N PHE A 141 18.51 -8.82 -0.17
CA PHE A 141 19.59 -9.71 -0.60
C PHE A 141 20.94 -9.11 -0.22
N ILE A 142 21.83 -9.96 0.28
CA ILE A 142 23.25 -9.64 0.47
C ILE A 142 24.00 -10.22 -0.73
N ASN A 143 24.74 -9.39 -1.45
CA ASN A 143 25.50 -9.84 -2.60
C ASN A 143 26.54 -10.89 -2.21
N GLN A 144 26.63 -11.98 -2.98
CA GLN A 144 27.58 -13.06 -2.76
C GLN A 144 29.02 -12.53 -2.75
N GLU A 145 29.35 -11.57 -3.62
CA GLU A 145 30.67 -10.93 -3.63
C GLU A 145 31.02 -10.25 -2.30
N TRP A 146 30.02 -9.72 -1.58
CA TRP A 146 30.27 -9.09 -0.28
C TRP A 146 30.57 -10.13 0.80
N ILE A 147 29.92 -11.28 0.72
CA ILE A 147 30.15 -12.43 1.62
C ILE A 147 31.52 -13.02 1.35
N ASP A 148 31.87 -13.19 0.07
CA ASP A 148 33.16 -13.74 -0.34
C ASP A 148 34.32 -12.84 0.12
N ASN A 149 34.13 -11.52 0.08
CA ASN A 149 35.11 -10.53 0.55
C ASN A 149 35.15 -10.35 2.07
N ASN A 150 34.08 -10.73 2.80
CA ASN A 150 34.02 -10.62 4.24
C ASN A 150 33.35 -11.87 4.85
N PRO A 151 34.13 -12.85 5.34
CA PRO A 151 33.60 -14.11 5.85
C PRO A 151 32.78 -13.96 7.14
N LYS A 152 32.73 -12.75 7.74
CA LYS A 152 31.84 -12.46 8.89
C LYS A 152 30.41 -12.10 8.46
N LEU A 153 30.17 -11.80 7.18
CA LEU A 153 28.82 -11.57 6.68
C LEU A 153 28.13 -12.92 6.46
N VAL A 154 26.92 -13.04 7.04
CA VAL A 154 26.05 -14.20 6.87
C VAL A 154 24.80 -13.80 6.10
N LYS A 155 24.26 -14.73 5.33
CA LYS A 155 23.01 -14.50 4.58
C LYS A 155 21.84 -14.26 5.52
N ASN A 156 20.88 -13.47 5.05
CA ASN A 156 19.61 -13.32 5.76
C ASN A 156 18.81 -14.64 5.71
N PRO A 157 17.84 -14.84 6.61
CA PRO A 157 16.96 -16.00 6.57
C PRO A 157 16.30 -16.17 5.19
N TYR A 158 16.20 -17.42 4.74
CA TYR A 158 15.58 -17.81 3.46
C TYR A 158 16.33 -17.34 2.18
N GLN A 159 17.64 -17.07 2.26
CA GLN A 159 18.53 -16.69 1.14
C GLN A 159 19.75 -17.62 0.99
#